data_AF-A0A8S3FNS7-F1
#
_entry.id   AF-A0A8S3FNS7-F1
#
_cell.length_a   1.000
_cell.length_b   1.000
_cell.length_c   1.000
_cell.angle_alpha   90.00
_cell.angle_beta   90.00
_cell.angle_gamma   90.00
#
_symmetry.space_group_name_H-M   'P 1'
#
loop_
_entity.id
_entity.type
_entity.pdbx_description
1 polymer ?
#
loop_
_entity_poly.entity_id
_entity_poly.type
_entity_poly.pdbx_seq_one_letter_code
_entity_poly.pdbx_strand_id
1 'polypeptide(L)'
;VVMLQTIDNVATFFSLLLLFIFIFSILGMNLFGGKFCKNIENQNNTTVESECPRKNFDSLLWATITVFQVLTQEDWHGVLYSGMKNTNAWAALYFIALMTLGNYVLFNLLVAILVEGFSSDKEPTNTDVESMKNRLSNIDPFTTQALLTGNVEKLLHPHELINDQSERHNQESKASELKGIKK
;
A
#
# COMPACT_ATOMS: atom_id res chain seq x y z
N VAL A 1 -5.36 -5.34 -18.12
CA VAL A 1 -4.16 -6.05 -17.61
C VAL A 1 -3.40 -5.16 -16.62
N VAL A 2 -3.04 -3.93 -16.99
CA VAL A 2 -2.28 -3.00 -16.13
C VAL A 2 -2.97 -2.65 -14.80
N MET A 3 -4.30 -2.43 -14.76
CA MET A 3 -5.02 -2.14 -13.51
C MET A 3 -5.05 -3.29 -12.49
N LEU A 4 -4.92 -4.55 -12.93
CA LEU A 4 -4.93 -5.69 -12.00
C LEU A 4 -3.60 -5.77 -11.22
N GLN A 5 -2.50 -5.37 -11.85
CA GLN A 5 -1.18 -5.41 -11.22
C GLN A 5 -1.02 -4.34 -10.14
N THR A 6 -1.73 -3.23 -10.24
CA THR A 6 -1.75 -2.16 -9.22
C THR A 6 -2.68 -2.50 -8.04
N ILE A 7 -3.67 -3.38 -8.26
CA ILE A 7 -4.59 -3.82 -7.20
C ILE A 7 -3.85 -4.61 -6.13
N ASP A 8 -2.85 -5.43 -6.48
CA ASP A 8 -2.17 -6.28 -5.49
C ASP A 8 -1.44 -5.46 -4.41
N ASN A 9 -0.80 -4.35 -4.79
CA ASN A 9 -0.14 -3.44 -3.84
C ASN A 9 -1.17 -2.71 -2.96
N VAL A 10 -2.27 -2.24 -3.54
CA VAL A 10 -3.35 -1.54 -2.80
C VAL A 10 -4.17 -2.49 -1.94
N ALA A 11 -4.32 -3.75 -2.34
CA ALA A 11 -5.17 -4.75 -1.69
C ALA A 11 -4.72 -5.04 -0.26
N THR A 12 -3.42 -4.99 0.02
CA THR A 12 -2.90 -5.23 1.37
C THR A 12 -3.34 -4.14 2.35
N PHE A 13 -3.30 -2.88 1.91
CA PHE A 13 -3.75 -1.73 2.72
C PHE A 13 -5.27 -1.67 2.83
N PHE A 14 -5.98 -2.00 1.75
CA PHE A 14 -7.44 -2.09 1.77
C PHE A 14 -7.94 -3.23 2.67
N SER A 15 -7.22 -4.36 2.70
CA SER A 15 -7.49 -5.48 3.60
C SER A 15 -7.37 -5.08 5.07
N LEU A 16 -6.41 -4.19 5.40
CA LEU A 16 -6.27 -3.65 6.75
C LEU A 16 -7.49 -2.78 7.13
N LEU A 17 -7.99 -1.96 6.20
CA LEU A 17 -9.22 -1.19 6.42
C LEU A 17 -10.43 -2.10 6.64
N LEU A 18 -10.60 -3.14 5.83
CA LEU A 18 -11.69 -4.11 5.99
C LEU A 18 -11.61 -4.88 7.31
N LEU A 19 -10.41 -5.28 7.74
CA LEU A 19 -10.20 -5.94 9.03
C LEU A 19 -10.57 -5.00 10.19
N PHE A 20 -10.18 -3.73 10.11
CA PHE A 20 -10.55 -2.73 11.10
C PHE A 20 -12.07 -2.57 11.20
N ILE A 21 -12.75 -2.44 10.04
CA ILE A 21 -14.22 -2.39 9.98
C ILE A 21 -14.81 -3.64 10.62
N PHE A 22 -14.32 -4.82 10.27
CA PHE A 22 -14.83 -6.09 10.79
C PHE A 22 -14.72 -6.19 12.32
N ILE A 23 -13.58 -5.80 12.89
CA ILE A 23 -13.37 -5.79 14.35
C ILE A 23 -14.38 -4.86 15.04
N PHE A 24 -14.52 -3.64 14.53
CA PHE A 24 -15.47 -2.67 15.10
C PHE A 24 -16.92 -3.10 14.90
N SER A 25 -17.27 -3.76 13.80
CA SER A 25 -18.61 -4.33 13.58
C SER A 25 -18.97 -5.35 14.66
N ILE A 26 -18.09 -6.31 14.93
CA ILE A 26 -18.32 -7.33 15.97
C ILE A 26 -18.40 -6.70 17.36
N LEU A 27 -17.51 -5.74 17.65
CA LEU A 27 -17.52 -5.04 18.93
C LEU A 27 -18.80 -4.20 19.10
N GLY A 28 -19.25 -3.54 18.03
CA GLY A 28 -20.51 -2.80 17.98
C GLY A 28 -21.73 -3.70 18.17
N MET A 29 -21.76 -4.88 17.56
CA MET A 29 -22.81 -5.88 17.80
C MET A 29 -22.88 -6.30 19.27
N ASN A 30 -21.72 -6.52 19.91
CA ASN A 30 -21.66 -6.90 21.32
C ASN A 30 -22.19 -5.77 22.25
N LEU A 31 -21.89 -4.51 21.94
CA LEU A 31 -22.32 -3.37 22.76
C LEU A 31 -23.77 -2.93 22.50
N PHE A 32 -24.20 -2.96 21.25
CA PHE A 32 -25.41 -2.29 20.76
C PHE A 32 -26.45 -3.22 20.12
N GLY A 33 -26.16 -4.51 19.99
CA GLY A 33 -27.05 -5.46 19.33
C GLY A 33 -28.44 -5.52 19.97
N GLY A 34 -29.49 -5.36 19.17
CA GLY A 34 -30.89 -5.37 19.57
C GLY A 34 -31.37 -4.11 20.29
N LYS A 35 -30.50 -3.12 20.52
CA LYS A 35 -30.84 -1.93 21.33
C LYS A 35 -31.35 -0.75 20.51
N PHE A 36 -31.15 -0.77 19.19
CA PHE A 36 -31.52 0.35 18.30
C PHE A 36 -32.98 0.28 17.82
N CYS A 37 -33.60 -0.90 17.87
CA CYS A 37 -35.00 -1.09 17.51
C CYS A 37 -35.94 -0.53 18.58
N LYS A 38 -36.99 0.15 18.15
CA LYS A 38 -38.08 0.59 19.04
C LYS A 38 -39.30 -0.30 18.81
N ASN A 39 -39.84 -0.85 19.90
CA ASN A 39 -41.13 -1.49 19.86
C ASN A 39 -42.22 -0.42 19.94
N ILE A 40 -43.07 -0.33 18.92
CA ILE A 40 -44.25 0.53 18.97
C ILE A 40 -45.34 -0.25 19.71
N GLU A 41 -45.65 0.18 20.93
CA GLU A 41 -46.73 -0.39 21.72
C GLU A 41 -48.04 0.35 21.40
N ASN A 42 -49.05 -0.38 20.92
CA ASN A 42 -50.40 0.16 20.80
C ASN A 42 -51.05 0.25 22.18
N GLN A 43 -52.09 1.09 22.35
CA GLN A 43 -52.87 1.27 23.60
C GLN A 43 -53.41 -0.02 24.26
N ASN A 44 -53.25 -1.17 23.60
CA ASN A 44 -53.69 -2.49 24.03
C ASN A 44 -52.52 -3.41 24.46
N ASN A 45 -51.32 -2.87 24.70
CA ASN A 45 -50.07 -3.58 25.04
C ASN A 45 -49.72 -4.75 24.10
N THR A 46 -50.22 -4.70 22.87
CA THR A 46 -49.90 -5.66 21.82
C THR A 46 -48.87 -5.00 20.92
N THR A 47 -47.63 -5.48 20.99
CA THR A 47 -46.54 -5.05 20.11
C THR A 47 -46.86 -5.51 18.69
N VAL A 48 -47.22 -4.58 17.80
CA VAL A 48 -47.61 -4.91 16.42
C VAL A 48 -46.45 -4.73 15.44
N GLU A 49 -45.47 -3.86 15.74
CA GLU A 49 -44.37 -3.59 14.83
C GLU A 49 -43.12 -3.08 15.58
N SER A 50 -41.95 -3.60 15.20
CA SER A 50 -40.66 -3.14 15.71
C SER A 50 -39.97 -2.37 14.60
N GLU A 51 -39.88 -1.05 14.75
CA GLU A 51 -39.19 -0.19 13.78
C GLU A 51 -37.70 -0.12 14.13
N CYS A 52 -36.88 -0.80 13.33
CA CYS A 52 -35.44 -0.76 13.44
C CYS A 52 -34.86 0.28 12.45
N PRO A 53 -34.08 1.27 12.92
CA PRO A 53 -33.35 2.17 12.04
C PRO A 53 -32.42 1.39 11.10
N ARG A 54 -32.20 1.87 9.87
CA ARG A 54 -31.24 1.26 8.93
C ARG A 54 -29.82 1.18 9.48
N LYS A 55 -29.47 2.09 10.41
CA LYS A 55 -28.16 2.21 11.07
C LYS A 55 -28.17 1.46 12.40
N ASN A 56 -28.28 0.13 12.35
CA ASN A 56 -28.34 -0.74 13.53
C ASN A 56 -27.12 -1.68 13.60
N PHE A 57 -26.99 -2.33 14.76
CA PHE A 57 -25.91 -3.28 15.07
C PHE A 57 -26.47 -4.70 15.32
N ASP A 58 -27.61 -5.04 14.72
CA ASP A 58 -28.33 -6.29 15.03
C ASP A 58 -27.76 -7.48 14.25
N SER A 59 -27.31 -7.23 13.02
CA SER A 59 -26.63 -8.22 12.19
C SER A 59 -25.26 -7.72 11.77
N LEU A 60 -24.33 -8.64 11.48
CA LEU A 60 -22.97 -8.31 11.07
C LEU A 60 -22.94 -7.39 9.84
N LEU A 61 -23.82 -7.66 8.87
CA LEU A 61 -23.88 -6.88 7.63
C LEU A 61 -24.37 -5.45 7.91
N TRP A 62 -25.43 -5.28 8.71
CA TRP A 62 -25.92 -3.95 9.11
C TRP A 62 -24.92 -3.21 10.00
N ALA A 63 -24.27 -3.89 10.93
CA ALA A 63 -23.20 -3.34 11.74
C ALA A 63 -22.02 -2.86 10.88
N THR A 64 -21.63 -3.65 9.88
CA THR A 64 -20.57 -3.30 8.93
C THR A 64 -20.91 -2.07 8.10
N ILE A 65 -22.13 -1.98 7.58
CA ILE A 65 -22.59 -0.78 6.86
C ILE A 65 -22.62 0.43 7.79
N THR A 66 -23.08 0.26 9.03
CA THR A 66 -23.15 1.34 10.01
C THR A 66 -21.76 1.83 10.42
N VAL A 67 -20.81 0.92 10.65
CA VAL A 67 -19.41 1.25 10.94
C VAL A 67 -18.76 1.95 9.75
N PHE A 68 -18.98 1.45 8.54
CA PHE A 68 -18.51 2.10 7.32
C PHE A 68 -19.08 3.51 7.18
N GLN A 69 -20.38 3.69 7.44
CA GLN A 69 -21.03 4.99 7.41
C GLN A 69 -20.43 5.97 8.44
N VAL A 70 -20.14 5.51 9.65
CA VAL A 70 -19.46 6.35 10.66
C VAL A 70 -18.05 6.71 10.20
N LEU A 71 -17.33 5.79 9.56
CA LEU A 71 -15.97 6.03 9.05
C LEU A 71 -15.91 7.01 7.88
N THR A 72 -16.92 7.01 7.00
CA THR A 72 -17.07 8.04 5.97
C THR A 72 -17.50 9.40 6.53
N GLN A 73 -17.67 9.49 7.85
CA GLN A 73 -18.12 10.68 8.58
C GLN A 73 -19.52 11.14 8.15
N GLU A 74 -20.35 10.21 7.69
CA GLU A 74 -21.70 10.52 7.23
C GLU A 74 -22.72 10.28 8.34
N ASP A 75 -23.34 11.36 8.85
CA ASP A 75 -24.33 11.31 9.95
C ASP A 75 -23.87 10.48 11.17
N TRP A 76 -22.57 10.51 11.44
CA TRP A 76 -21.96 9.79 12.56
C TRP A 76 -22.47 10.28 13.91
N HIS A 77 -22.78 11.57 14.03
CA HIS A 77 -23.35 12.15 15.24
C HIS A 77 -24.73 11.55 15.53
N GLY A 78 -25.55 11.30 14.49
CA GLY A 78 -26.87 10.68 14.65
C GLY A 78 -26.76 9.26 15.19
N VAL A 79 -25.80 8.48 14.69
CA VAL A 79 -25.51 7.13 15.17
C VAL A 79 -24.95 7.15 16.59
N LEU A 80 -24.02 8.06 16.90
CA LEU A 80 -23.47 8.27 18.24
C LEU A 80 -24.58 8.61 19.26
N TYR A 81 -25.42 9.60 18.97
CA TYR A 81 -26.50 10.01 19.85
C TYR A 81 -27.51 8.89 20.04
N SER A 82 -27.83 8.15 18.99
CA SER A 82 -28.70 6.96 19.08
C SER A 82 -28.08 5.88 19.96
N GLY A 83 -26.77 5.62 19.81
CA GLY A 83 -26.03 4.69 20.65
C GLY A 83 -26.09 5.06 22.12
N MET A 84 -25.78 6.31 22.46
CA MET A 84 -25.82 6.79 23.84
C MET A 84 -27.23 6.75 24.44
N LYS A 85 -28.25 7.14 23.66
CA LYS A 85 -29.65 7.14 24.10
C LYS A 85 -30.16 5.72 24.41
N ASN A 86 -29.75 4.74 23.62
CA ASN A 86 -30.20 3.36 23.75
C ASN A 86 -29.32 2.49 24.66
N THR A 87 -28.19 3.02 25.16
CA THR A 87 -27.29 2.30 26.07
C THR A 87 -26.93 3.12 27.30
N ASN A 88 -25.88 3.94 27.21
CA ASN A 88 -25.39 4.85 28.23
C ASN A 88 -24.37 5.82 27.60
N ALA A 89 -23.95 6.85 28.34
CA ALA A 89 -22.99 7.84 27.86
C ALA A 89 -21.59 7.26 27.54
N TRP A 90 -21.20 6.14 28.15
CA TRP A 90 -19.90 5.50 27.89
C TRP A 90 -19.81 4.91 26.47
N ALA A 91 -20.95 4.69 25.80
CA ALA A 91 -20.99 4.35 24.38
C ALA A 91 -20.27 5.38 23.49
N ALA A 92 -20.17 6.64 23.93
CA ALA A 92 -19.42 7.66 23.20
C ALA A 92 -17.95 7.26 22.97
N LEU A 93 -17.34 6.55 23.92
CA LEU A 93 -15.94 6.11 23.79
C LEU A 93 -15.75 5.17 22.60
N TYR A 94 -16.72 4.30 22.33
CA TYR A 94 -16.68 3.42 21.16
C TYR A 94 -16.63 4.23 19.87
N PHE A 95 -17.53 5.20 19.70
CA PHE A 95 -17.61 6.01 18.48
C PHE A 95 -16.41 6.97 18.33
N ILE A 96 -15.92 7.54 19.44
CA ILE A 96 -14.71 8.38 19.44
C ILE A 96 -13.48 7.55 19.04
N ALA A 97 -13.34 6.34 19.59
CA ALA A 97 -12.26 5.42 19.22
C ALA A 97 -12.39 4.98 17.76
N LEU A 98 -13.59 4.62 17.31
CA LEU A 98 -13.89 4.27 15.92
C LEU A 98 -13.49 5.40 14.97
N MET A 99 -13.85 6.64 15.28
CA MET A 99 -13.49 7.81 14.48
C MET A 99 -11.99 8.07 14.48
N THR A 100 -11.36 8.07 15.65
CA THR A 100 -9.95 8.45 15.78
C THR A 100 -9.05 7.40 15.11
N LEU A 101 -9.25 6.13 15.45
CA LEU A 101 -8.47 5.02 14.88
C LEU A 101 -8.81 4.79 13.40
N GLY A 102 -10.09 4.95 13.03
CA GLY A 102 -10.53 4.82 11.66
C GLY A 102 -9.93 5.88 10.73
N ASN A 103 -9.96 7.14 11.14
CA ASN A 103 -9.29 8.22 10.39
C ASN A 103 -7.78 7.96 10.30
N TYR A 104 -7.13 7.51 11.37
CA TYR A 104 -5.71 7.15 11.33
C TYR A 104 -5.41 6.06 10.28
N VAL A 105 -6.22 5.01 10.22
CA VAL A 105 -6.10 3.96 9.20
C VAL A 105 -6.32 4.51 7.79
N LEU A 106 -7.33 5.36 7.58
CA LEU A 106 -7.61 6.00 6.29
C LEU A 106 -6.48 6.93 5.84
N PHE A 107 -5.90 7.72 6.75
CA PHE A 107 -4.74 8.55 6.45
C PHE A 107 -3.52 7.70 6.09
N ASN A 108 -3.28 6.60 6.81
CA ASN A 108 -2.20 5.68 6.47
C ASN A 108 -2.40 5.03 5.09
N LEU A 109 -3.64 4.72 4.70
CA LEU A 109 -3.98 4.25 3.36
C LEU A 109 -3.70 5.34 2.30
N LEU A 110 -4.09 6.58 2.55
CA LEU A 110 -3.83 7.70 1.64
C LEU A 110 -2.33 7.93 1.44
N VAL A 111 -1.55 7.92 2.52
CA VAL A 111 -0.09 8.06 2.48
C VAL A 111 0.53 6.92 1.69
N ALA A 112 0.10 5.68 1.92
CA ALA A 112 0.60 4.53 1.16
C ALA A 112 0.34 4.67 -0.35
N ILE A 113 -0.87 5.06 -0.74
CA ILE A 113 -1.22 5.28 -2.15
C ILE A 113 -0.41 6.42 -2.77
N LEU A 114 -0.18 7.51 -2.04
CA LEU A 114 0.64 8.62 -2.50
C LEU A 114 2.11 8.22 -2.69
N VAL A 115 2.67 7.47 -1.75
CA VAL A 115 4.05 6.97 -1.83
C VAL A 115 4.21 6.01 -3.02
N GLU A 116 3.26 5.10 -3.21
CA GLU A 116 3.23 4.18 -4.35
C GLU A 116 3.13 4.95 -5.68
N GLY A 117 2.26 5.98 -5.71
CA GLY A 117 2.10 6.86 -6.87
C GLY A 117 3.37 7.61 -7.26
N PHE A 118 4.15 8.09 -6.29
CA PHE A 118 5.44 8.76 -6.55
C PHE A 118 6.61 7.81 -6.78
N SER A 119 6.53 6.57 -6.29
CA SER A 119 7.58 5.57 -6.48
C SER A 119 7.50 4.91 -7.86
N SER A 120 6.28 4.79 -8.40
CA SER A 120 6.03 4.26 -9.75
C SER A 120 6.71 5.06 -10.88
N ASP A 121 7.00 6.35 -10.65
CA ASP A 121 7.66 7.23 -11.63
C ASP A 121 9.20 7.17 -11.60
N LYS A 122 9.81 6.42 -10.66
CA LYS A 122 11.26 6.47 -10.40
C LYS A 122 12.02 5.16 -10.61
N GLU A 123 11.32 4.04 -10.75
CA GLU A 123 11.96 2.75 -11.02
C GLU A 123 12.14 2.59 -12.54
N PRO A 124 13.37 2.67 -13.10
CA PRO A 124 13.59 2.29 -14.49
C PRO A 124 13.12 0.85 -14.63
N THR A 125 12.14 0.62 -15.50
CA THR A 125 11.58 -0.73 -15.64
C THR A 125 12.71 -1.67 -16.05
N ASN A 126 12.65 -2.95 -15.67
CA ASN A 126 13.66 -3.93 -16.11
C ASN A 126 13.83 -3.93 -17.64
N THR A 127 12.78 -3.54 -18.37
CA THR A 127 12.78 -3.25 -19.80
C THR A 127 13.67 -2.06 -20.21
N ASP A 128 13.71 -0.98 -19.43
CA ASP A 128 14.58 0.18 -19.66
C ASP A 128 16.04 -0.16 -19.36
N VAL A 129 16.30 -0.97 -18.32
CA VAL A 129 17.65 -1.44 -17.98
C VAL A 129 18.16 -2.43 -19.03
N GLU A 130 17.34 -3.37 -19.48
CA GLU A 130 17.72 -4.35 -20.51
C GLU A 130 17.90 -3.70 -21.88
N SER A 131 17.08 -2.71 -22.23
CA SER A 131 17.25 -1.93 -23.46
C SER A 131 18.50 -1.06 -23.40
N MET A 132 18.82 -0.44 -22.26
CA MET A 132 20.11 0.23 -22.04
C MET A 132 21.28 -0.76 -22.17
N LYS A 133 21.18 -1.96 -21.58
CA LYS A 133 22.21 -2.99 -21.66
C LYS A 133 22.43 -3.51 -23.08
N ASN A 134 21.36 -3.73 -23.85
CA ASN A 134 21.43 -4.11 -25.28
C ASN A 134 21.98 -2.98 -26.16
N ARG A 135 21.73 -1.71 -25.81
CA ARG A 135 22.36 -0.58 -26.49
C ARG A 135 23.84 -0.49 -26.14
N LEU A 136 24.20 -0.72 -24.88
CA LEU A 136 25.59 -0.75 -24.41
C LEU A 136 26.39 -1.98 -24.89
N SER A 137 25.74 -3.12 -25.18
CA SER A 137 26.42 -4.29 -25.71
C SER A 137 26.80 -4.16 -27.19
N ASN A 138 26.10 -3.28 -27.93
CA ASN A 138 26.43 -2.92 -29.31
C ASN A 138 27.41 -1.75 -29.40
N ILE A 139 27.69 -1.11 -28.27
CA ILE A 139 28.69 -0.06 -28.14
C ILE A 139 30.03 -0.74 -27.83
N ASP A 140 31.10 -0.23 -28.44
CA ASP A 140 32.47 -0.70 -28.23
C ASP A 140 32.80 -0.81 -26.73
N PRO A 141 33.53 -1.87 -26.30
CA PRO A 141 33.80 -2.15 -24.89
C PRO A 141 34.39 -0.96 -24.13
N PHE A 142 35.10 -0.09 -24.85
CA PHE A 142 35.70 1.14 -24.38
C PHE A 142 34.67 2.15 -23.85
N THR A 143 33.65 2.47 -24.65
CA THR A 143 32.61 3.43 -24.29
C THR A 143 31.72 2.91 -23.15
N THR A 144 31.47 1.59 -23.12
CA THR A 144 30.75 0.94 -22.01
C THR A 144 31.54 1.04 -20.70
N GLN A 145 32.86 0.87 -20.73
CA GLN A 145 33.72 1.00 -19.54
C GLN A 145 33.80 2.46 -19.03
N ALA A 146 33.84 3.45 -19.93
CA ALA A 146 33.86 4.87 -19.57
C ALA A 146 32.55 5.32 -18.91
N LEU A 147 31.41 4.85 -19.40
CA LEU A 147 30.09 5.14 -18.82
C LEU A 147 29.90 4.46 -17.46
N LEU A 148 30.33 3.21 -17.29
CA LEU A 148 30.25 2.48 -16.02
C LEU A 148 31.13 3.06 -14.92
N THR A 149 32.26 3.69 -15.29
CA THR A 149 33.17 4.34 -14.33
C THR A 149 32.85 5.83 -14.10
N GLY A 150 31.85 6.37 -14.80
CA GLY A 150 31.49 7.79 -14.73
C GLY A 150 32.58 8.74 -15.27
N ASN A 151 33.59 8.20 -15.94
CA ASN A 151 34.84 8.92 -16.23
C ASN A 151 34.93 9.24 -17.73
N VAL A 152 34.09 10.20 -18.15
CA VAL A 152 33.85 10.57 -19.55
C VAL A 152 35.10 11.17 -20.23
N GLU A 153 36.04 11.70 -19.45
CA GLU A 153 37.30 12.29 -19.94
C GLU A 153 38.16 11.28 -20.73
N LYS A 154 38.05 10.00 -20.41
CA LYS A 154 38.74 8.93 -21.16
C LYS A 154 38.25 8.79 -22.60
N LEU A 155 37.02 9.21 -22.92
CA LEU A 155 36.49 9.19 -24.30
C LEU A 155 37.15 10.24 -25.21
N LEU A 156 37.82 11.26 -24.64
CA LEU A 156 38.45 12.34 -25.40
C LEU A 156 39.81 11.94 -26.01
N HIS A 157 40.50 10.93 -25.43
CA HIS A 157 41.82 10.46 -25.86
C HIS A 157 41.89 8.92 -25.98
N PRO A 158 41.22 8.32 -26.99
CA PRO A 158 41.12 6.86 -27.12
C PRO A 158 42.46 6.17 -27.41
N HIS A 159 43.43 6.85 -28.04
CA HIS A 159 44.70 6.25 -28.45
C HIS A 159 45.66 5.94 -27.31
N GLU A 160 45.65 6.70 -26.21
CA GLU A 160 46.56 6.47 -25.06
C GLU A 160 46.16 5.23 -24.25
N LEU A 161 44.86 4.98 -24.09
CA LEU A 161 44.34 3.84 -23.34
C LEU A 161 44.40 2.52 -24.10
N ILE A 162 44.27 2.54 -25.44
CA ILE A 162 44.45 1.33 -26.26
C ILE A 162 45.89 0.83 -26.17
N ASN A 163 46.86 1.75 -26.13
CA ASN A 163 48.27 1.38 -25.98
C ASN A 163 48.53 0.78 -24.58
N ASP A 164 47.96 1.38 -23.54
CA ASP A 164 48.06 0.91 -22.16
C ASP A 164 47.36 -0.47 -21.94
N GLN A 165 46.24 -0.72 -22.62
CA GLN A 165 45.58 -2.03 -22.62
C GLN A 165 46.36 -3.09 -23.42
N SER A 166 46.91 -2.71 -24.58
CA SER A 166 47.76 -3.60 -25.38
C SER A 166 49.03 -4.00 -24.62
N GLU A 167 49.65 -3.06 -23.91
CA GLU A 167 50.82 -3.31 -23.07
C GLU A 167 50.51 -4.25 -21.89
N ARG A 168 49.37 -4.05 -21.20
CA ARG A 168 48.92 -4.98 -20.15
C ARG A 168 48.67 -6.39 -20.69
N HIS A 169 47.99 -6.51 -21.83
CA HIS A 169 47.71 -7.82 -22.43
C HIS A 169 48.99 -8.54 -22.88
N ASN A 170 49.98 -7.78 -23.34
CA ASN A 170 51.29 -8.30 -23.74
C ASN A 170 52.14 -8.71 -22.50
N GLN A 171 52.01 -7.99 -21.38
CA GLN A 171 52.62 -8.38 -20.10
C GLN A 171 52.00 -9.65 -19.51
N GLU A 172 50.67 -9.80 -19.56
CA GLU A 172 49.98 -11.00 -19.07
C GLU A 172 50.27 -12.24 -19.93
N SER A 173 50.40 -12.06 -21.24
CA SER A 173 50.81 -13.14 -22.15
C SER A 173 52.24 -13.62 -21.84
N LYS A 174 53.17 -12.68 -21.64
CA LYS A 174 54.55 -12.99 -21.20
C LYS A 174 54.61 -13.66 -19.82
N ALA A 175 53.79 -13.21 -18.87
CA ALA A 175 53.72 -13.82 -17.55
C ALA A 175 53.15 -15.25 -17.58
N SER A 176 52.26 -15.55 -18.54
CA SER A 176 51.67 -16.87 -18.73
C SER A 176 52.64 -17.85 -19.41
N GLU A 177 53.42 -17.39 -20.40
CA GLU A 177 54.50 -18.19 -21.00
C GLU A 177 55.58 -18.56 -19.97
N LEU A 178 55.98 -17.63 -19.10
CA LEU A 178 56.96 -17.88 -18.03
C LEU A 178 56.47 -18.91 -16.99
N LYS A 179 55.15 -19.01 -16.79
CA LYS A 179 54.55 -20.03 -15.91
C LYS A 179 54.45 -21.39 -16.58
N GLY A 180 54.27 -21.45 -17.90
CA GLY A 180 54.24 -22.69 -18.68
C GLY A 180 55.60 -23.37 -18.80
N ILE A 181 56.69 -22.60 -18.86
CA ILE A 181 58.08 -23.13 -18.96
C ILE A 181 58.59 -23.73 -17.64
N LYS A 182 57.93 -23.44 -16.51
CA LYS A 182 58.30 -23.94 -15.16
C LYS A 182 57.56 -25.22 -14.75
N LYS A 183 56.85 -25.89 -15.65
CA LYS A 183 56.10 -27.12 -15.41
C LYS A 183 56.61 -28.24 -16.31
#